data_AF-A0A067Q1M4-F1
#
_entry.id   AF-A0A067Q1M4-F1
#
_cell.length_a   1.000
_cell.length_b   1.000
_cell.length_c   1.000
_cell.angle_alpha   90.00
_cell.angle_beta   90.00
_cell.angle_gamma   90.00
#
_symmetry.space_group_name_H-M   'P 1'
#
loop_
_entity.id
_entity.type
_entity.pdbx_description
1 polymer ?
#
loop_
_entity_poly.entity_id
_entity_poly.type
_entity_poly.pdbx_seq_one_letter_code
_entity_poly.pdbx_strand_id
1 'polypeptide(L)'
;MQQSSSTSEHGLLQPQYAAVAHVPLIKSPSLRVPRPVELPSDIHPLPEDVNAYFVYPFTIEPHIMTLESSRRSTLAAHAARREAYLRSREEEKERRKREALHRIAPGFEPRGAPLIPVKKSLSNPEPGTPDMFGLSVQGQPRDVMEDLVDRLAALDSVSSSSTAFQRRP
;
A
#
# COMPACT_ATOMS: atom_id res chain seq x y z
N MET A 1 8.39 -66.13 -28.48
CA MET A 1 9.40 -65.52 -29.38
C MET A 1 8.78 -64.29 -30.02
N GLN A 2 9.32 -63.09 -29.76
CA GLN A 2 9.27 -61.95 -30.67
C GLN A 2 10.13 -60.80 -30.11
N GLN A 3 11.21 -60.55 -30.85
CA GLN A 3 11.82 -59.27 -31.22
C GLN A 3 12.45 -58.37 -30.15
N SER A 4 13.79 -58.51 -30.11
CA SER A 4 14.81 -57.58 -29.64
C SER A 4 15.02 -56.43 -30.63
N SER A 5 15.03 -55.19 -30.15
CA SER A 5 15.54 -54.02 -30.89
C SER A 5 16.35 -53.13 -29.95
N SER A 6 17.61 -53.49 -29.75
CA SER A 6 18.64 -52.61 -29.20
C SER A 6 19.24 -51.78 -30.33
N THR A 7 18.84 -50.51 -30.45
CA THR A 7 19.51 -49.50 -31.27
C THR A 7 20.76 -49.00 -30.54
N SER A 8 21.88 -49.69 -30.77
CA SER A 8 23.20 -49.16 -30.45
C SER A 8 23.68 -48.30 -31.63
N GLU A 9 23.57 -46.98 -31.46
CA GLU A 9 24.13 -45.95 -32.33
C GLU A 9 25.67 -46.10 -32.39
N HIS A 10 26.17 -46.87 -33.36
CA HIS A 10 27.59 -46.87 -33.71
C HIS A 10 27.84 -45.71 -34.67
N GLY A 11 28.52 -44.66 -34.19
CA GLY A 11 29.12 -43.65 -35.04
C GLY A 11 30.04 -44.32 -36.07
N LEU A 12 29.61 -44.33 -37.33
CA LEU A 12 30.30 -44.95 -38.45
C LEU A 12 31.62 -44.19 -38.72
N LEU A 13 32.73 -44.74 -38.21
CA LEU A 13 34.07 -44.34 -38.62
C LEU A 13 34.18 -44.64 -40.13
N GLN A 14 34.33 -43.60 -40.96
CA GLN A 14 34.40 -43.77 -42.40
C GLN A 14 35.59 -44.68 -42.78
N PRO A 15 35.44 -45.58 -43.77
CA PRO A 15 36.47 -46.55 -44.16
C PRO A 15 37.77 -45.89 -44.60
N GLN A 16 37.71 -44.62 -45.01
CA GLN A 16 38.86 -43.79 -45.40
C GLN A 16 39.83 -43.57 -44.23
N TYR A 17 39.34 -43.58 -42.99
CA TYR A 17 40.14 -43.42 -41.77
C TYR A 17 40.49 -44.77 -41.10
N ALA A 18 40.09 -45.90 -41.68
CA ALA A 18 40.36 -47.23 -41.12
C ALA A 18 41.87 -47.53 -41.04
N ALA A 19 42.65 -47.07 -42.01
CA ALA A 19 44.11 -47.21 -42.00
C ALA A 19 44.77 -46.38 -40.87
N VAL A 20 44.14 -45.28 -40.45
CA VAL A 20 44.64 -44.39 -39.39
C VAL A 20 44.34 -44.95 -37.99
N ALA A 21 43.33 -45.81 -37.85
CA ALA A 21 42.95 -46.44 -36.58
C ALA A 21 44.05 -47.36 -36.00
N HIS A 22 45.02 -47.80 -36.81
CA HIS A 22 46.14 -48.65 -36.39
C HIS A 22 47.48 -47.92 -36.36
N VAL A 23 47.50 -46.60 -36.62
CA VAL A 23 48.71 -45.80 -36.44
C VAL A 23 48.95 -45.65 -34.94
N PRO A 24 50.11 -46.09 -34.41
CA PRO A 24 50.43 -45.89 -33.00
C PRO A 24 50.58 -44.39 -32.76
N LEU A 25 49.53 -43.78 -32.22
CA LEU A 25 49.54 -42.39 -31.78
C LEU A 25 50.59 -42.28 -30.67
N ILE A 26 51.75 -41.69 -30.99
CA ILE A 26 52.74 -41.29 -30.00
C ILE A 26 52.10 -40.18 -29.19
N LYS A 27 51.45 -40.54 -28.09
CA LYS A 27 50.92 -39.59 -27.12
C LYS A 27 52.12 -38.87 -26.52
N SER A 28 52.19 -37.55 -26.68
CA SER A 28 53.20 -36.78 -25.96
C SER A 28 52.96 -36.99 -24.46
N PRO A 29 54.01 -37.17 -23.63
CA PRO A 29 53.85 -37.36 -22.18
C PRO A 29 53.20 -36.13 -21.51
N SER A 30 53.15 -35.00 -22.22
CA SER A 30 52.47 -33.76 -21.83
C SER A 30 50.96 -33.78 -22.04
N LEU A 31 50.41 -34.72 -22.81
CA LEU A 31 48.97 -34.87 -23.06
C LEU A 31 48.37 -35.87 -22.06
N ARG A 32 48.02 -35.38 -20.88
CA ARG A 32 47.18 -36.13 -19.94
C ARG A 32 45.72 -35.83 -20.27
N VAL A 33 44.96 -36.88 -20.60
CA VAL A 33 43.50 -36.77 -20.68
C VAL A 33 43.01 -36.42 -19.27
N PRO A 34 42.27 -35.31 -19.08
CA PRO A 34 41.68 -34.98 -17.79
C PRO A 34 40.83 -36.13 -17.29
N ARG A 35 40.80 -36.35 -15.97
CA ARG A 35 39.91 -37.36 -15.40
C ARG A 35 38.46 -36.98 -15.74
N PRO A 36 37.64 -37.94 -16.18
CA PRO A 36 36.22 -37.69 -16.37
C PRO A 36 35.60 -37.20 -15.07
N VAL A 37 34.66 -36.27 -15.17
CA VAL A 37 33.97 -35.68 -14.01
C VAL A 37 32.99 -36.72 -13.48
N GLU A 38 33.26 -37.25 -12.29
CA GLU A 38 32.33 -38.12 -11.57
C GLU A 38 31.26 -37.26 -10.90
N LEU A 39 30.00 -37.51 -11.25
CA LEU A 39 28.85 -36.89 -10.58
C LEU A 39 28.65 -37.57 -9.22
N PRO A 40 28.42 -36.80 -8.14
CA PRO A 40 28.11 -37.37 -6.83
C PRO A 40 26.88 -38.27 -6.88
N SER A 41 26.89 -39.37 -6.13
CA SER A 41 25.80 -40.35 -6.07
C SER A 41 24.54 -39.85 -5.36
N ASP A 42 24.59 -38.67 -4.76
CA ASP A 42 23.50 -38.09 -3.95
C ASP A 42 22.64 -37.10 -4.74
N ILE A 43 22.52 -37.34 -6.05
CA ILE A 43 21.53 -36.63 -6.87
C ILE A 43 20.23 -37.40 -6.68
N HIS A 44 19.42 -36.98 -5.71
CA HIS A 44 18.03 -37.41 -5.65
C HIS A 44 17.40 -37.15 -7.03
N PRO A 45 16.70 -38.14 -7.61
CA PRO A 45 16.04 -37.91 -8.88
C PRO A 45 15.13 -36.70 -8.73
N LEU A 46 15.16 -35.82 -9.73
CA LEU A 46 14.22 -34.72 -9.80
C LEU A 46 12.81 -35.34 -9.71
N PRO A 47 11.97 -34.95 -8.73
CA PRO A 47 10.61 -35.45 -8.67
C PRO A 47 9.89 -35.06 -9.95
N GLU A 48 8.92 -35.89 -10.32
CA GLU A 48 8.14 -35.71 -11.56
C GLU A 48 7.44 -34.35 -11.62
N ASP A 49 7.22 -33.71 -10.45
CA ASP A 49 6.71 -32.36 -10.33
C ASP A 49 7.55 -31.53 -9.34
N VAL A 50 8.06 -30.39 -9.82
CA VAL A 50 8.81 -29.39 -9.04
C VAL A 50 7.94 -28.68 -7.99
N ASN A 51 6.60 -28.81 -8.09
CA ASN A 51 5.67 -28.30 -7.08
C ASN A 51 5.91 -28.82 -5.68
N ALA A 52 6.44 -30.05 -5.54
CA ALA A 52 6.81 -30.61 -4.24
C ALA A 52 7.90 -29.81 -3.51
N TYR A 53 8.68 -28.99 -4.23
CA TYR A 53 9.74 -28.15 -3.66
C TYR A 53 9.41 -26.66 -3.61
N PHE A 54 8.28 -26.22 -4.16
CA PHE A 54 7.87 -24.84 -4.01
C PHE A 54 7.32 -24.62 -2.60
N VAL A 55 8.16 -24.00 -1.76
CA VAL A 55 7.77 -23.48 -0.43
C VAL A 55 6.69 -22.39 -0.55
N TYR A 56 6.52 -21.81 -1.74
CA TYR A 56 5.50 -20.80 -2.00
C TYR A 56 4.72 -21.11 -3.28
N PRO A 57 3.50 -21.65 -3.17
CA PRO A 57 2.65 -21.92 -4.33
C PRO A 57 2.13 -20.61 -4.92
N PHE A 58 2.23 -20.50 -6.25
CA PHE A 58 1.78 -19.36 -7.06
C PHE A 58 0.26 -19.11 -7.04
N THR A 59 -0.49 -19.90 -6.27
CA THR A 59 -1.93 -19.71 -6.01
C THR A 59 -2.22 -18.71 -4.88
N ILE A 60 -1.21 -18.27 -4.14
CA ILE A 60 -1.39 -17.34 -3.03
C ILE A 60 -1.75 -15.93 -3.51
N GLU A 61 -1.17 -15.45 -4.61
CA GLU A 61 -1.51 -14.13 -5.16
C GLU A 61 -3.02 -13.96 -5.45
N PRO A 62 -3.68 -14.83 -6.24
CA PRO A 62 -5.10 -14.65 -6.54
C PRO A 62 -5.98 -14.76 -5.28
N HIS A 63 -5.59 -15.60 -4.32
CA HIS A 63 -6.31 -15.73 -3.04
C HIS A 63 -6.20 -14.45 -2.21
N ILE A 64 -5.00 -13.87 -2.07
CA ILE A 64 -4.77 -12.62 -1.34
C ILE A 64 -5.50 -11.46 -2.02
N MET A 65 -5.46 -11.35 -3.35
CA MET A 65 -6.18 -10.29 -4.06
C MET A 65 -7.70 -10.36 -3.81
N THR A 66 -8.27 -11.55 -3.82
CA THR A 66 -9.70 -11.77 -3.53
C THR A 66 -10.03 -11.41 -2.08
N LEU A 67 -9.21 -11.84 -1.13
CA LEU A 67 -9.42 -11.53 0.28
C LEU A 67 -9.30 -10.03 0.57
N GLU A 68 -8.27 -9.39 0.04
CA GLU A 68 -8.03 -7.95 0.22
C GLU A 68 -9.11 -7.10 -0.46
N SER A 69 -9.62 -7.49 -1.63
CA SER A 69 -10.74 -6.79 -2.28
C SER A 69 -12.03 -6.88 -1.45
N SER A 70 -12.35 -8.06 -0.90
CA SER A 70 -13.48 -8.25 0.02
C SER A 70 -13.33 -7.37 1.27
N ARG A 71 -12.14 -7.38 1.87
CA ARG A 71 -11.82 -6.54 3.03
C ARG A 71 -11.98 -5.06 2.74
N ARG A 72 -11.41 -4.56 1.64
CA ARG A 72 -11.53 -3.14 1.23
C ARG A 72 -12.98 -2.75 0.99
N SER A 73 -13.78 -3.63 0.38
CA SER A 73 -15.21 -3.40 0.15
C SER A 73 -15.98 -3.24 1.48
N THR A 74 -15.73 -4.11 2.46
CA THR A 74 -16.40 -4.00 3.78
C THR A 74 -16.04 -2.72 4.52
N LEU A 75 -14.77 -2.31 4.50
CA LEU A 75 -14.31 -1.07 5.11
C LEU A 75 -14.90 0.15 4.42
N ALA A 76 -14.92 0.17 3.08
CA ALA A 76 -15.52 1.24 2.29
C ALA A 76 -17.02 1.37 2.58
N ALA A 77 -17.75 0.25 2.68
CA ALA A 77 -19.16 0.25 3.03
C ALA A 77 -19.41 0.80 4.45
N HIS A 78 -18.57 0.43 5.42
CA HIS A 78 -18.65 0.99 6.77
C HIS A 78 -18.32 2.48 6.82
N ALA A 79 -17.30 2.92 6.09
CA ALA A 79 -16.92 4.33 5.99
C ALA A 79 -18.05 5.16 5.36
N ALA A 80 -18.63 4.69 4.24
CA ALA A 80 -19.74 5.36 3.57
C ALA A 80 -20.98 5.49 4.48
N ARG A 81 -21.31 4.45 5.25
CA ARG A 81 -22.41 4.51 6.23
C ARG A 81 -22.14 5.56 7.32
N ARG A 82 -20.92 5.59 7.85
CA ARG A 82 -20.53 6.56 8.88
C ARG A 82 -20.56 7.99 8.33
N GLU A 83 -20.01 8.22 7.15
CA GLU A 83 -20.00 9.52 6.48
C GLU A 83 -21.43 10.01 6.22
N ALA A 84 -22.29 9.14 5.68
CA ALA A 84 -23.69 9.47 5.45
C ALA A 84 -24.42 9.85 6.75
N TYR A 85 -24.15 9.12 7.84
CA TYR A 85 -24.73 9.45 9.14
C TYR A 85 -24.26 10.81 9.66
N LEU A 86 -22.96 11.10 9.60
CA LEU A 86 -22.42 12.40 10.04
C LEU A 86 -22.97 13.55 9.20
N ARG A 87 -22.99 13.40 7.87
CA ARG A 87 -23.58 14.37 6.94
C ARG A 87 -25.05 14.66 7.28
N SER A 88 -25.85 13.62 7.56
CA SER A 88 -27.26 13.80 7.94
C SER A 88 -27.44 14.62 9.22
N ARG A 89 -26.51 14.48 10.19
CA ARG A 89 -26.54 15.24 11.45
C ARG A 89 -26.12 16.69 11.24
N GLU A 90 -25.19 16.94 10.34
CA GLU A 90 -24.78 18.30 9.96
C GLU A 90 -25.91 19.02 9.22
N GLU A 91 -26.54 18.38 8.23
CA GLU A 91 -27.67 18.92 7.49
C GLU A 91 -28.87 19.24 8.40
N GLU A 92 -29.18 18.37 9.37
CA GLU A 92 -30.26 18.64 10.33
C GLU A 92 -29.96 19.88 11.20
N LYS A 93 -28.70 20.03 11.66
CA LYS A 93 -28.27 21.22 12.41
C LYS A 93 -28.35 22.47 11.56
N GLU A 94 -27.89 22.42 10.30
CA GLU A 94 -27.97 23.53 9.37
C GLU A 94 -29.41 23.92 9.06
N ARG A 95 -30.30 22.93 8.85
CA ARG A 95 -31.72 23.16 8.63
C ARG A 95 -32.37 23.85 9.83
N ARG A 96 -32.11 23.37 11.05
CA ARG A 96 -32.61 24.01 12.28
C ARG A 96 -32.10 25.43 12.43
N LYS A 97 -30.82 25.68 12.15
CA LYS A 97 -30.24 27.04 12.16
C LYS A 97 -30.94 27.94 11.15
N ARG A 98 -31.18 27.45 9.93
CA ARG A 98 -31.87 28.19 8.87
C ARG A 98 -33.31 28.50 9.24
N GLU A 99 -34.04 27.53 9.77
CA GLU A 99 -35.42 27.71 10.23
C GLU A 99 -35.51 28.69 11.42
N ALA A 100 -34.58 28.61 12.38
CA ALA A 100 -34.53 29.54 13.51
C ALA A 100 -34.26 30.98 13.05
N LEU A 101 -33.32 31.17 12.12
CA LEU A 101 -33.01 32.47 11.55
C LEU A 101 -34.17 33.01 10.71
N HIS A 102 -34.86 32.15 9.96
CA HIS A 102 -36.08 32.51 9.23
C HIS A 102 -37.24 32.94 10.15
N ARG A 103 -37.34 32.35 11.36
CA ARG A 103 -38.32 32.79 12.37
C ARG A 103 -37.98 34.15 12.98
N ILE A 104 -36.70 34.42 13.25
CA ILE A 104 -36.24 35.67 13.88
C ILE A 104 -36.35 36.85 12.90
N ALA A 105 -35.97 36.62 11.64
CA ALA A 105 -35.99 37.64 10.60
C ALA A 105 -36.50 37.05 9.27
N PRO A 106 -37.83 37.02 9.05
CA PRO A 106 -38.38 36.58 7.76
C PRO A 106 -37.86 37.49 6.64
N GLY A 107 -37.16 36.89 5.66
CA GLY A 107 -36.50 37.60 4.55
C GLY A 107 -35.00 37.87 4.73
N PHE A 108 -34.38 37.50 5.86
CA PHE A 108 -32.93 37.61 6.05
C PHE A 108 -32.21 36.38 5.49
N GLU A 109 -31.36 36.56 4.47
CA GLU A 109 -30.52 35.51 3.92
C GLU A 109 -29.08 35.62 4.47
N PRO A 110 -28.54 34.61 5.18
CA PRO A 110 -27.20 34.67 5.73
C PRO A 110 -26.09 34.59 4.66
N ARG A 111 -26.44 34.25 3.41
CA ARG A 111 -25.55 34.32 2.23
C ARG A 111 -25.65 35.64 1.47
N GLY A 112 -26.62 36.49 1.79
CA GLY A 112 -26.74 37.83 1.23
C GLY A 112 -25.73 38.78 1.88
N ALA A 113 -25.30 39.82 1.15
CA ALA A 113 -24.46 40.86 1.72
C ALA A 113 -25.15 41.45 2.97
N PRO A 114 -24.42 41.65 4.09
CA PRO A 114 -25.01 42.22 5.30
C PRO A 114 -25.66 43.56 4.95
N LEU A 115 -26.90 43.78 5.41
CA LEU A 115 -27.61 45.04 5.20
C LEU A 115 -26.86 46.16 5.90
N ILE A 116 -26.01 46.87 5.15
CA ILE A 116 -25.31 48.05 5.62
C ILE A 116 -26.34 49.18 5.69
N PRO A 117 -26.59 49.77 6.86
CA PRO A 117 -27.45 50.94 6.96
C PRO A 117 -26.85 52.08 6.13
N VAL A 118 -27.49 52.42 5.02
CA VAL A 118 -27.13 53.61 4.25
C VAL A 118 -27.68 54.80 5.05
N LYS A 119 -26.81 55.42 5.87
CA LYS A 119 -27.13 56.68 6.53
C LYS A 119 -27.51 57.67 5.42
N LYS A 120 -28.76 58.15 5.42
CA LYS A 120 -29.13 59.36 4.67
C LYS A 120 -28.24 60.48 5.20
N SER A 121 -27.21 60.82 4.45
CA SER A 121 -26.31 61.93 4.73
C SER A 121 -27.10 63.23 4.66
N LEU A 122 -27.43 63.78 5.82
CA LEU A 122 -27.27 65.21 6.05
C LEU A 122 -26.03 65.35 6.94
N SER A 123 -24.93 65.78 6.32
CA SER A 123 -23.67 66.30 6.90
C SER A 123 -22.82 65.41 7.83
N ASN A 124 -21.57 65.20 7.39
CA ASN A 124 -20.34 64.71 8.08
C ASN A 124 -19.81 65.75 9.12
N PRO A 125 -18.68 65.58 9.86
CA PRO A 125 -17.85 64.39 10.22
C PRO A 125 -17.47 64.29 11.75
N GLU A 126 -16.95 63.15 12.25
CA GLU A 126 -15.55 62.89 12.78
C GLU A 126 -15.60 62.30 14.23
N PRO A 127 -14.53 61.68 14.80
CA PRO A 127 -14.42 60.24 14.98
C PRO A 127 -14.31 59.80 16.47
N GLY A 128 -14.75 58.58 16.76
CA GLY A 128 -14.61 57.97 18.09
C GLY A 128 -14.25 56.50 17.97
N THR A 129 -13.12 56.15 18.59
CA THR A 129 -12.43 54.86 18.64
C THR A 129 -13.30 53.68 19.09
N PRO A 130 -13.00 52.44 18.65
CA PRO A 130 -13.70 51.24 19.09
C PRO A 130 -13.22 50.78 20.47
N ASP A 131 -14.09 50.90 21.49
CA ASP A 131 -13.90 50.18 22.74
C ASP A 131 -14.12 48.68 22.54
N MET A 132 -13.05 47.94 22.83
CA MET A 132 -13.04 46.50 23.06
C MET A 132 -14.10 46.10 24.09
N PHE A 133 -15.15 45.40 23.65
CA PHE A 133 -15.82 44.45 24.52
C PHE A 133 -15.35 43.03 24.18
N GLY A 134 -14.20 42.71 24.75
CA GLY A 134 -13.77 41.33 24.98
C GLY A 134 -14.66 40.71 26.04
N LEU A 135 -15.64 39.92 25.62
CA LEU A 135 -16.23 38.90 26.48
C LEU A 135 -15.34 37.66 26.41
N SER A 136 -14.40 37.64 27.34
CA SER A 136 -13.72 36.43 27.81
C SER A 136 -14.77 35.40 28.22
N VAL A 137 -15.00 34.41 27.37
CA VAL A 137 -15.57 33.12 27.77
C VAL A 137 -14.40 32.22 28.13
N GLN A 138 -13.88 32.41 29.34
CA GLN A 138 -13.10 31.39 30.02
C GLN A 138 -14.07 30.25 30.38
N GLY A 139 -13.82 29.06 29.81
CA GLY A 139 -14.48 27.82 30.22
C GLY A 139 -15.46 27.23 29.20
N GLN A 140 -15.06 27.09 27.92
CA GLN A 140 -15.58 25.95 27.16
C GLN A 140 -15.04 24.68 27.86
N PRO A 141 -15.88 23.70 28.23
CA PRO A 141 -15.36 22.41 28.67
C PRO A 141 -14.55 21.86 27.50
N ARG A 142 -13.24 21.66 27.70
CA ARG A 142 -12.34 21.11 26.69
C ARG A 142 -13.01 19.88 26.08
N ASP A 143 -13.17 19.89 24.77
CA ASP A 143 -13.88 18.82 24.08
C ASP A 143 -13.09 17.53 24.31
N VAL A 144 -13.76 16.45 24.70
CA VAL A 144 -13.10 15.15 24.96
C VAL A 144 -12.30 14.71 23.73
N MET A 145 -12.73 15.13 22.54
CA MET A 145 -12.03 14.88 21.29
C MET A 145 -10.69 15.63 21.19
N GLU A 146 -10.58 16.83 21.76
CA GLU A 146 -9.35 17.63 21.78
C GLU A 146 -8.28 16.97 22.67
N ASP A 147 -8.67 16.51 23.86
CA ASP A 147 -7.78 15.80 24.80
C ASP A 147 -7.28 14.46 24.23
N LEU A 148 -8.11 13.78 23.42
CA LEU A 148 -7.71 12.57 22.69
C LEU A 148 -6.71 12.85 21.57
N VAL A 149 -6.89 13.96 20.83
CA VAL A 149 -5.97 14.38 19.77
C VAL A 149 -4.62 14.78 20.36
N ASP A 150 -4.62 15.54 21.46
CA ASP A 150 -3.40 15.91 22.18
C ASP A 150 -2.64 14.68 22.69
N ARG A 151 -3.37 13.69 23.23
CA ARG A 151 -2.77 12.44 23.70
C ARG A 151 -2.18 11.59 22.56
N LEU A 152 -2.80 11.61 21.37
CA LEU A 152 -2.26 10.91 20.20
C LEU A 152 -1.00 11.61 19.67
N ALA A 153 -1.02 12.94 19.57
CA ALA A 153 0.12 13.75 19.15
C ALA A 153 1.32 13.57 20.09
N ALA A 154 1.05 13.49 21.40
CA ALA A 154 2.08 13.19 22.40
C ALA A 154 2.72 11.80 22.15
N LEU A 155 1.93 10.76 21.87
CA LEU A 155 2.44 9.41 21.61
C LEU A 155 3.29 9.34 20.32
N ASP A 156 2.93 10.07 19.27
CA ASP A 156 3.72 10.12 18.02
C ASP A 156 5.05 10.87 18.19
N SER A 157 5.09 11.92 19.01
CA SER A 157 6.35 12.60 19.33
C SER A 157 7.31 11.69 20.13
N VAL A 158 6.76 10.81 20.99
CA VAL A 158 7.56 9.84 21.75
C VAL A 158 8.05 8.70 20.85
N SER A 159 7.21 8.17 19.96
CA SER A 159 7.57 7.06 19.05
C SER A 159 8.65 7.45 18.03
N SER A 160 8.60 8.69 17.51
CA SER A 160 9.60 9.23 16.59
C SER A 160 10.96 9.48 17.25
N SER A 161 11.01 9.83 18.54
CA SER A 161 12.25 9.97 19.30
C SER A 161 12.93 8.62 19.59
N SER A 162 12.15 7.56 19.83
CA SER A 162 12.67 6.21 20.12
C SER A 162 13.27 5.54 18.89
N THR A 163 12.77 5.84 17.69
CA THR A 163 13.28 5.27 16.42
C THR A 163 14.55 5.97 15.92
N ALA A 164 14.85 7.17 16.44
CA ALA A 164 16.07 7.91 16.10
C ALA A 164 17.34 7.40 16.84
N PHE A 165 17.20 6.60 17.91
CA PHE A 165 18.34 6.15 18.72
C PHE A 165 18.93 4.78 18.29
N GLN A 166 18.43 4.15 17.23
CA GLN A 166 18.85 2.81 16.81
C GLN A 166 19.33 2.72 15.35
N ARG A 167 20.03 3.76 14.90
CA ARG A 167 20.86 3.72 13.69
C ARG A 167 22.20 4.41 13.93
N ARG A 168 23.16 3.64 14.44
CA ARG A 168 24.59 3.86 14.19
C ARG A 168 25.24 2.50 13.87
N PRO A 169 26.23 2.50 12.96
CA PRO A 169 26.77 1.32 12.29
C PRO A 169 27.51 0.35 13.22
#